data_AF-A0A6L6DFF0-F1
#
_entry.id   AF-A0A6L6DFF0-F1
#
_cell.length_a   1.000
_cell.length_b   1.000
_cell.length_c   1.000
_cell.angle_alpha   90.00
_cell.angle_beta   90.00
_cell.angle_gamma   90.00
#
_symmetry.space_group_name_H-M   'P 1'
#
loop_
_entity.id
_entity.type
_entity.pdbx_description
1 polymer ?
#
loop_
_entity_poly.entity_id
_entity_poly.type
_entity_poly.pdbx_seq_one_letter_code
_entity_poly.pdbx_strand_id
1 'polypeptide(L)'
;MAGKDLEKGLEAEGFEHDFESGLAVIPPDKIKDPGLEPHRVRMTDKVPSKARNAEIQVAAMFLVSVLGSFFALWAYVAFPITEDLSSVRANNLFLGLGMTLSLFGIG
;
A
#
# COMPACT_ATOMS: atom_id res chain seq x y z
N MET A 1 -15.89 -41.62 -20.01
CA MET A 1 -15.95 -40.15 -19.90
C MET A 1 -16.60 -39.79 -18.57
N ALA A 2 -15.96 -40.15 -17.45
CA ALA A 2 -16.54 -40.07 -16.09
C ALA A 2 -15.42 -40.02 -15.03
N GLY A 3 -14.36 -39.26 -15.30
CA GLY A 3 -13.17 -39.21 -14.45
C GLY A 3 -12.58 -37.82 -14.28
N LYS A 4 -13.12 -36.80 -14.95
CA LYS A 4 -12.63 -35.42 -14.89
C LYS A 4 -13.47 -34.52 -13.98
N ASP A 5 -14.60 -35.06 -13.52
CA ASP A 5 -15.63 -34.33 -12.78
C ASP A 5 -15.47 -34.56 -11.27
N LEU A 6 -14.75 -35.62 -10.87
CA LEU A 6 -14.45 -36.00 -9.49
C LEU A 6 -13.23 -35.25 -8.92
N GLU A 7 -12.27 -34.86 -9.76
CA GLU A 7 -11.07 -34.10 -9.33
C GLU A 7 -11.43 -32.66 -8.91
N LYS A 8 -12.49 -32.09 -9.48
CA LYS A 8 -12.86 -30.69 -9.27
C LYS A 8 -13.60 -30.42 -7.96
N GLY A 9 -14.04 -31.49 -7.27
CA GLY A 9 -14.75 -31.41 -5.99
C GLY A 9 -13.86 -31.49 -4.76
N LEU A 10 -12.57 -31.83 -4.92
CA LEU A 10 -11.65 -32.08 -3.80
C LEU A 10 -10.83 -30.85 -3.37
N GLU A 11 -10.76 -29.80 -4.20
CA GLU A 11 -9.94 -28.61 -3.89
C GLU A 11 -10.67 -27.50 -3.11
N ALA A 12 -11.89 -27.76 -2.63
CA ALA A 12 -12.72 -26.79 -1.90
C ALA A 12 -12.82 -27.03 -0.39
N GLU A 13 -11.92 -27.83 0.20
CA GLU A 13 -11.71 -27.83 1.65
C GLU A 13 -10.89 -26.59 2.02
N GLY A 14 -11.59 -25.47 2.28
CA GLY A 14 -11.01 -24.35 2.99
C GLY A 14 -10.56 -24.83 4.37
N PHE A 15 -9.27 -24.64 4.67
CA PHE A 15 -8.69 -24.91 5.99
C PHE A 15 -9.41 -24.08 7.05
N GLU A 16 -10.43 -24.67 7.69
CA GLU A 16 -11.08 -24.14 8.88
C GLU A 16 -10.08 -24.30 10.03
N HIS A 17 -9.38 -23.22 10.36
CA HIS A 17 -8.51 -23.19 11.52
C HIS A 17 -9.38 -23.17 12.77
N ASP A 18 -9.38 -24.28 13.50
CA ASP A 18 -10.07 -24.38 14.78
C ASP A 18 -9.27 -23.58 15.82
N PHE A 19 -9.69 -22.35 16.07
CA PHE A 19 -9.05 -21.48 17.06
C PHE A 19 -9.47 -21.94 18.45
N GLU A 20 -8.53 -22.43 19.25
CA GLU A 20 -8.75 -22.77 20.65
C GLU A 20 -9.23 -21.53 21.40
N SER A 21 -10.47 -21.55 21.90
CA SER A 21 -11.16 -20.37 22.45
C SER A 21 -10.62 -19.87 23.79
N GLY A 22 -9.49 -20.41 24.26
CA GLY A 22 -8.85 -20.05 25.52
C GLY A 22 -9.85 -20.09 26.69
N LEU A 23 -10.03 -18.95 27.36
CA LEU A 23 -10.93 -18.79 28.51
C LEU A 23 -12.33 -18.27 28.15
N ALA A 24 -12.67 -18.17 26.86
CA ALA A 24 -13.97 -17.64 26.45
C ALA A 24 -15.08 -18.66 26.72
N VAL A 25 -16.07 -18.27 27.52
CA VAL A 25 -17.32 -19.04 27.72
C VAL A 25 -18.16 -18.90 26.46
N ILE A 26 -18.25 -19.97 25.66
CA ILE A 26 -19.07 -20.01 24.45
C ILE A 26 -20.52 -20.31 24.86
N PRO A 27 -21.47 -19.37 24.66
CA PRO A 27 -22.87 -19.62 24.93
C PRO A 27 -23.42 -20.71 23.99
N PRO A 28 -24.36 -21.55 24.44
CA PRO A 28 -24.95 -22.59 23.60
C PRO A 28 -25.70 -22.03 22.38
N ASP A 29 -26.20 -20.79 22.46
CA ASP A 29 -26.84 -20.04 21.37
C ASP A 29 -25.86 -19.14 20.59
N LYS A 30 -24.59 -19.53 20.46
CA LYS A 30 -23.62 -18.77 19.66
C LYS A 30 -24.07 -18.73 18.19
N ILE A 31 -24.28 -17.53 17.67
CA ILE A 31 -24.50 -17.28 16.24
C ILE A 31 -23.28 -17.83 15.49
N LYS A 32 -23.52 -18.72 14.53
CA LYS A 32 -22.46 -19.30 13.69
C LYS A 32 -21.71 -18.16 13.00
N ASP A 33 -20.39 -18.17 13.13
CA ASP A 33 -19.53 -17.22 12.42
C ASP A 33 -19.85 -17.38 10.92
N PRO A 34 -20.27 -16.31 10.22
CA PRO A 34 -20.57 -16.38 8.79
C PRO A 34 -19.36 -16.82 7.94
N GLY A 35 -18.17 -16.92 8.54
CA GLY A 35 -16.95 -17.33 7.87
C GLY A 35 -16.34 -16.15 7.12
N LEU A 36 -15.01 -16.16 7.01
CA LEU A 36 -14.29 -15.21 6.18
C LEU A 36 -14.28 -15.71 4.74
N GLU A 37 -14.42 -14.79 3.79
CA GLU A 37 -14.24 -15.12 2.38
C GLU A 37 -12.84 -15.69 2.11
N PRO A 38 -12.69 -16.62 1.14
CA PRO A 38 -11.39 -17.22 0.85
C PRO A 38 -10.32 -16.16 0.55
N HIS A 39 -9.24 -16.17 1.34
CA HIS A 39 -8.17 -15.19 1.20
C HIS A 39 -7.53 -15.29 -0.20
N ARG A 40 -7.63 -14.22 -0.99
CA ARG A 40 -6.94 -14.13 -2.28
C ARG A 40 -5.46 -13.88 -2.07
N VAL A 41 -4.64 -14.88 -2.37
CA VAL A 41 -3.18 -14.77 -2.40
C VAL A 41 -2.73 -13.67 -3.38
N ARG A 42 -1.85 -12.78 -2.92
CA ARG A 42 -1.37 -11.64 -3.71
C ARG A 42 -0.53 -12.12 -4.89
N MET A 43 -0.54 -11.37 -5.98
CA MET A 43 0.27 -11.69 -7.17
C MET A 43 1.77 -11.55 -6.93
N THR A 44 2.17 -10.77 -5.91
CA THR A 44 3.55 -10.64 -5.43
C THR A 44 4.08 -11.95 -4.85
N ASP A 45 3.22 -12.73 -4.19
CA ASP A 45 3.64 -13.95 -3.48
C ASP A 45 3.73 -15.15 -4.44
N LYS A 46 3.06 -15.07 -5.59
CA LYS A 46 3.03 -16.14 -6.61
C LYS A 46 4.22 -16.09 -7.57
N VAL A 47 4.74 -14.90 -7.83
CA VAL A 47 5.76 -14.69 -8.88
C VAL A 47 6.87 -13.78 -8.34
N PRO A 48 8.11 -14.29 -8.18
CA PRO A 48 9.20 -13.53 -7.57
C PRO A 48 9.58 -12.27 -8.37
N SER A 49 9.39 -12.28 -9.70
CA SER A 49 9.64 -11.09 -10.54
C SER A 49 8.66 -9.95 -10.25
N LYS A 50 7.40 -10.26 -9.93
CA LYS A 50 6.40 -9.24 -9.61
C LYS A 50 6.64 -8.62 -8.23
N ALA A 51 7.12 -9.41 -7.27
CA ALA A 51 7.56 -8.89 -5.98
C ALA A 51 8.69 -7.86 -6.16
N ARG A 52 9.75 -8.22 -6.89
CA ARG A 52 10.89 -7.33 -7.12
C ARG A 52 10.52 -6.02 -7.82
N ASN A 53 9.61 -6.07 -8.79
CA ASN A 53 9.16 -4.86 -9.47
C ASN A 53 8.39 -3.93 -8.53
N ALA A 54 7.55 -4.50 -7.66
CA ALA A 54 6.84 -3.72 -6.64
C ALA A 54 7.81 -3.06 -5.66
N GLU A 55 8.86 -3.77 -5.23
CA GLU A 55 9.90 -3.21 -4.36
C GLU A 55 10.61 -2.01 -5.03
N ILE A 56 10.99 -2.15 -6.30
CA ILE A 56 11.65 -1.07 -7.05
C ILE A 56 10.71 0.12 -7.22
N GLN A 57 9.43 -0.12 -7.48
CA GLN A 57 8.45 0.96 -7.64
C GLN A 57 8.29 1.77 -6.34
N VAL A 58 8.16 1.09 -5.20
CA VAL A 58 8.06 1.75 -3.89
C VAL A 58 9.37 2.47 -3.54
N ALA A 59 10.52 1.84 -3.77
CA ALA A 59 11.83 2.46 -3.54
C ALA A 59 12.03 3.71 -4.40
N ALA A 60 11.59 3.67 -5.67
CA ALA A 60 11.66 4.82 -6.56
C ALA A 60 10.76 5.96 -6.08
N MET A 61 9.52 5.67 -5.66
CA MET A 61 8.62 6.69 -5.08
C MET A 61 9.21 7.31 -3.81
N PHE A 62 9.83 6.50 -2.94
CA PHE A 62 10.50 7.00 -1.75
C PHE A 62 11.71 7.89 -2.08
N LEU A 63 12.51 7.51 -3.07
CA LEU A 63 13.65 8.32 -3.52
C LEU A 63 13.19 9.66 -4.11
N VAL A 64 12.11 9.66 -4.91
CA VAL A 64 11.50 10.89 -5.43
C VAL A 64 11.02 11.78 -4.28
N SER A 65 10.43 11.21 -3.24
CA SER A 65 10.00 11.97 -2.05
C SER A 65 11.18 12.67 -1.37
N VAL A 66 12.28 11.95 -1.15
CA VAL A 66 13.50 12.51 -0.54
C VAL A 66 14.05 13.66 -1.37
N LEU A 67 14.12 13.49 -2.69
CA LEU A 67 14.56 14.57 -3.59
C LEU A 67 13.59 15.77 -3.56
N GLY A 68 12.28 15.52 -3.48
CA GLY A 68 11.26 16.57 -3.34
C GLY A 68 11.43 17.38 -2.05
N SER A 69 11.69 16.70 -0.93
CA SER A 69 11.98 17.35 0.36
C SER A 69 13.22 18.25 0.28
N PHE A 70 14.33 17.75 -0.29
CA PHE A 70 15.53 18.57 -0.48
C PHE A 70 15.29 19.73 -1.44
N PHE A 71 14.53 19.50 -2.52
CA PHE A 71 14.20 20.54 -3.49
C PHE A 71 13.36 21.65 -2.87
N ALA A 72 12.38 21.35 -2.00
CA ALA A 72 11.58 22.34 -1.30
C ALA A 72 12.45 23.26 -0.43
N LEU A 73 13.38 22.66 0.32
CA LEU A 73 14.32 23.37 1.18
C LEU A 73 15.26 24.26 0.37
N TRP A 74 15.78 23.72 -0.74
CA TRP A 74 16.63 24.46 -1.66
C TRP A 74 15.88 25.61 -2.34
N ALA A 75 14.65 25.38 -2.83
CA ALA A 75 13.83 26.38 -3.48
C ALA A 75 13.52 27.58 -2.57
N TYR A 76 13.27 27.33 -1.28
CA TYR A 76 13.04 28.40 -0.32
C TYR A 76 14.26 29.33 -0.20
N VAL A 77 15.48 28.79 -0.21
CA VAL A 77 16.71 29.57 -0.06
C VAL A 77 17.15 30.20 -1.39
N ALA A 78 16.96 29.51 -2.52
CA ALA A 78 17.38 29.98 -3.84
C ALA A 78 16.53 31.14 -4.38
N PHE A 79 15.27 31.25 -3.98
CA PHE A 79 14.35 32.30 -4.41
C PHE A 79 14.03 33.25 -3.25
N PRO A 80 14.83 34.31 -3.02
CA PRO A 80 14.58 35.23 -1.91
C PRO A 80 13.25 35.97 -2.10
N ILE A 81 12.53 36.14 -0.99
CA ILE A 81 11.29 36.91 -0.94
C ILE A 81 11.67 38.39 -0.82
N THR A 82 11.28 39.20 -1.80
CA THR A 82 11.51 40.66 -1.82
C THR A 82 10.17 41.39 -1.74
N GLU A 83 10.18 42.74 -1.71
CA GLU A 83 8.97 43.58 -1.67
C GLU A 83 8.07 43.44 -2.91
N ASP A 84 8.58 42.84 -4.00
CA ASP A 84 7.81 42.64 -5.22
C ASP A 84 6.95 41.36 -5.15
N LEU A 85 5.65 41.47 -5.45
CA LEU A 85 4.69 40.36 -5.44
C LEU A 85 5.10 39.23 -6.38
N SER A 86 5.84 39.55 -7.45
CA SER A 86 6.34 38.55 -8.41
C SER A 86 7.27 37.53 -7.74
N SER A 87 8.13 38.00 -6.82
CA SER A 87 9.09 37.18 -6.08
C SER A 87 8.39 36.23 -5.09
N VAL A 88 7.36 36.73 -4.40
CA VAL A 88 6.53 35.94 -3.47
C VAL A 88 5.83 34.80 -4.22
N ARG A 89 5.26 35.09 -5.39
CA ARG A 89 4.56 34.09 -6.20
C ARG A 89 5.51 33.00 -6.69
N ALA A 90 6.69 33.36 -7.16
CA ALA A 90 7.69 32.40 -7.63
C ALA A 90 8.16 31.48 -6.49
N ASN A 91 8.48 32.05 -5.31
CA ASN A 91 8.89 31.27 -4.15
C ASN A 91 7.80 30.26 -3.74
N ASN A 92 6.55 30.72 -3.57
CA ASN A 92 5.44 29.84 -3.18
C ASN A 92 5.16 28.74 -4.21
N LEU A 93 5.32 29.02 -5.50
CA LEU A 93 5.16 28.03 -6.55
C LEU A 93 6.22 26.92 -6.45
N PHE A 94 7.50 27.28 -6.35
CA PHE A 94 8.58 26.29 -6.27
C PHE A 94 8.59 25.53 -4.94
N LEU A 95 8.28 26.23 -3.84
CA LEU A 95 8.11 25.61 -2.53
C LEU A 95 6.95 24.61 -2.54
N GLY A 96 5.79 25.00 -3.09
CA GLY A 96 4.63 24.13 -3.24
C GLY A 96 4.93 22.93 -4.12
N LEU A 97 5.62 23.10 -5.25
CA LEU A 97 6.05 22.01 -6.12
C LEU A 97 7.00 21.03 -5.41
N GLY A 98 7.92 21.53 -4.58
CA GLY A 98 8.77 20.66 -3.77
C GLY A 98 7.98 19.85 -2.75
N MET A 99 7.01 20.48 -2.08
CA MET A 99 6.13 19.81 -1.13
C MET A 99 5.27 18.75 -1.81
N THR A 100 4.66 19.04 -2.97
CA THR A 100 3.83 18.05 -3.67
C THR A 100 4.66 16.87 -4.14
N LEU A 101 5.85 17.08 -4.70
CA LEU A 101 6.76 15.98 -5.08
C LEU A 101 7.20 15.16 -3.86
N SER A 102 7.43 15.81 -2.72
CA SER A 102 7.78 15.13 -1.47
C SER A 102 6.65 14.24 -0.96
N LEU A 103 5.41 14.76 -0.93
CA LEU A 103 4.26 14.03 -0.40
C LEU A 103 3.73 12.98 -1.37
N PHE A 104 3.83 13.22 -2.68
CA PHE A 104 3.37 12.28 -3.71
C PHE A 104 4.12 10.94 -3.69
N GLY A 105 5.39 10.92 -3.27
CA GLY A 105 6.16 9.68 -3.19
C GLY A 105 5.84 8.79 -1.98
N ILE A 106 5.13 9.32 -0.97
CA ILE A 106 4.81 8.61 0.27
C ILE A 106 3.30 8.38 0.48
N GLY A 107 2.45 9.09 -0.27
CA GLY A 107 0.99 8.96 -0.24
C GLY A 107 0.50 7.96 -1.28
#